data_AF-A0A3A6Q095-F1
#
_entry.id   AF-A0A3A6Q095-F1
#
_cell.length_a   1.000
_cell.length_b   1.000
_cell.length_c   1.000
_cell.angle_alpha   90.00
_cell.angle_beta   90.00
_cell.angle_gamma   90.00
#
_symmetry.space_group_name_H-M   'P 1'
#
loop_
_entity.id
_entity.type
_entity.pdbx_description
1 polymer ?
#
loop_
_entity_poly.entity_id
_entity_poly.type
_entity_poly.pdbx_seq_one_letter_code
_entity_poly.pdbx_strand_id
1 'polypeptide(L)' 'MALHFPTLHSAADAGSRFECTDCGARLEETNGSRQCPACGAAIRNIAVPRN' A
#
# COMPACT_ATOMS: atom_id res chain seq x y z
N MET A 1 22.15 17.27 24.31
CA MET A 1 21.97 16.05 23.49
C MET A 1 20.48 15.84 23.32
N ALA A 2 19.91 16.24 22.19
CA ALA A 2 18.50 15.99 21.89
C ALA A 2 18.40 14.64 21.16
N LEU A 3 17.62 13.72 21.71
CA LEU A 3 17.25 12.50 21.00
C LEU A 3 16.15 12.88 20.01
N HIS A 4 16.54 13.06 18.75
CA HIS A 4 15.59 13.21 17.65
C HIS A 4 14.99 11.82 17.42
N PHE A 5 13.85 11.54 18.04
CA PHE A 5 12.97 10.48 17.62
C PHE A 5 12.34 10.96 16.31
N PRO A 6 12.65 10.38 15.14
CA PRO A 6 11.84 10.67 13.96
C PRO A 6 10.45 10.15 14.30
N THR A 7 9.55 11.08 14.61
CA THR A 7 8.11 10.86 14.69
C THR A 7 7.73 10.10 13.44
N LEU A 8 7.54 8.80 13.63
CA LEU A 8 6.62 7.94 12.93
C LEU A 8 6.35 8.44 11.51
N HIS A 9 7.04 7.81 10.57
CA HIS A 9 6.63 7.65 9.18
C HIS A 9 5.27 6.89 9.07
N SER A 10 4.34 7.17 9.99
CA SER A 10 2.95 6.71 10.01
C SER A 10 2.07 7.62 9.16
N ALA A 11 2.62 8.16 8.06
CA ALA A 11 1.86 8.24 6.83
C ALA A 11 1.70 6.82 6.26
N ALA A 12 1.19 5.90 7.09
CA ALA A 12 0.67 4.65 6.64
C ALA A 12 -0.57 5.02 5.83
N ASP A 13 -0.33 5.26 4.55
CA ASP A 13 -1.13 4.57 3.55
C ASP A 13 -2.64 4.82 3.67
N ALA A 14 -3.03 6.05 4.02
CA ALA A 14 -4.45 6.40 4.12
C ALA A 14 -5.18 6.34 2.76
N GLY A 15 -4.42 6.16 1.66
CA GLY A 15 -4.93 6.05 0.30
C GLY A 15 -4.77 4.68 -0.35
N SER A 16 -3.78 3.85 0.01
CA SER A 16 -3.52 2.62 -0.77
C SER A 16 -4.39 1.45 -0.33
N ARG A 17 -5.26 1.03 -1.25
CA ARG A 17 -6.28 0.01 -1.04
C ARG A 17 -5.86 -1.36 -1.56
N PHE A 18 -4.84 -1.40 -2.41
CA PHE A 18 -4.36 -2.62 -3.05
C PHE A 18 -2.84 -2.74 -2.92
N GLU A 19 -2.37 -3.98 -2.83
CA GLU A 19 -0.95 -4.31 -2.77
C GLU A 19 -0.65 -5.43 -3.77
N CYS A 20 0.42 -5.30 -4.55
CA CYS A 20 0.86 -6.38 -5.44
C CYS A 20 1.43 -7.55 -4.65
N THR A 21 1.02 -8.78 -5.01
CA THR A 21 1.48 -10.00 -4.32
C THR A 21 2.89 -10.42 -4.69
N ASP A 22 3.47 -9.83 -5.74
CA ASP A 22 4.78 -10.21 -6.28
C ASP A 22 5.85 -9.14 -5.97
N CYS A 23 5.62 -7.90 -6.41
CA CYS A 23 6.59 -6.81 -6.23
C CYS A 23 6.34 -5.95 -4.96
N GLY A 24 5.19 -6.13 -4.29
CA GLY A 24 4.83 -5.35 -3.09
C GLY A 24 4.40 -3.90 -3.35
N ALA A 25 4.17 -3.52 -4.61
CA ALA A 25 3.71 -2.17 -4.95
C ALA A 25 2.33 -1.87 -4.34
N ARG A 26 2.19 -0.71 -3.71
CA ARG A 26 0.93 -0.22 -3.13
C ARG A 26 0.21 0.71 -4.09
N LEU A 27 -1.09 0.51 -4.25
CA LEU A 27 -1.95 1.16 -5.24
C LEU A 27 -3.21 1.66 -4.57
N GLU A 28 -3.61 2.90 -4.89
CA GLU A 28 -4.80 3.55 -4.33
C GLU A 28 -6.09 3.09 -5.01
N GLU A 29 -6.02 2.94 -6.33
CA GLU A 29 -7.12 2.45 -7.14
C GLU A 29 -6.61 1.59 -8.28
N THR A 30 -7.40 0.61 -8.65
CA THR A 30 -7.22 -0.13 -9.89
C THR A 30 -8.46 0.03 -10.74
N ASN A 31 -8.28 0.52 -11.96
CA ASN A 31 -9.31 0.79 -12.97
C ASN A 31 -10.05 -0.50 -13.42
N GLY A 32 -10.61 -1.27 -12.49
CA GLY A 32 -11.20 -2.59 -12.69
C GLY A 32 -10.20 -3.74 -12.87
N SER A 33 -8.91 -3.46 -13.11
CA SER A 33 -7.87 -4.47 -13.32
C SER A 33 -7.27 -4.96 -11.99
N ARG A 34 -7.44 -6.24 -11.66
CA ARG A 34 -6.80 -6.86 -10.48
C ARG A 34 -5.32 -7.23 -10.73
N GLN A 35 -4.63 -6.41 -11.52
CA GLN A 35 -3.26 -6.63 -11.96
C GLN A 35 -2.41 -5.39 -11.68
N CYS A 36 -1.18 -5.63 -11.26
CA CYS A 36 -0.21 -4.60 -10.97
C CYS A 36 0.27 -3.97 -12.27
N PRO A 37 0.19 -2.64 -12.45
CA PRO A 37 0.67 -1.98 -13.66
C PRO A 37 2.20 -2.00 -13.79
N ALA A 38 2.92 -2.28 -12.70
CA ALA A 38 4.39 -2.31 -12.70
C ALA A 38 4.97 -3.64 -13.19
N CYS A 39 4.37 -4.77 -12.80
CA CYS A 39 4.90 -6.11 -13.14
C CYS A 39 3.87 -7.05 -13.77
N GLY A 40 2.59 -6.68 -13.84
CA GLY A 40 1.50 -7.50 -14.38
C GLY A 40 0.95 -8.56 -13.42
N ALA A 41 1.56 -8.77 -12.24
CA ALA A 41 1.12 -9.75 -11.27
C ALA A 41 -0.20 -9.37 -10.58
N ALA A 42 -0.85 -10.32 -9.93
CA ALA A 42 -2.09 -10.06 -9.21
C ALA A 42 -1.89 -9.08 -8.03
N ILE A 43 -2.97 -8.38 -7.68
CA ILE A 43 -3.02 -7.50 -6.50
C ILE A 43 -4.05 -8.01 -5.50
N ARG A 44 -3.79 -7.79 -4.21
CA ARG A 44 -4.70 -8.07 -3.10
C ARG A 44 -5.25 -6.76 -2.52
N ASN A 45 -6.51 -6.77 -2.12
CA ASN A 45 -7.09 -5.63 -1.42
C ASN A 45 -6.60 -5.63 0.04
N ILE A 46 -5.92 -4.57 0.44
CA ILE A 46 -5.43 -4.33 1.81
C ILE A 46 -6.30 -3.30 2.56
N ALA A 47 -7.32 -2.75 1.89
CA ALA A 47 -8.17 -1.68 2.38
C ALA A 47 -9.16 -2.09 3.48
N VAL A 48 -9.18 -3.34 3.93
CA VAL A 48 -10.21 -3.83 4.85
C VAL A 48 -9.86 -3.38 6.28
N PRO A 49 -10.60 -2.43 6.89
CA PRO A 49 -10.44 -2.15 8.30
C PRO A 49 -11.04 -3.33 9.08
N ARG A 50 -10.24 -3.99 9.92
CA ARG A 50 -10.77 -4.89 10.95
C ARG A 50 -11.34 -4.02 12.06
N ASN A 51 -12.68 -3.96 12.14
CA ASN A 51 -13.41 -3.41 13.29
C ASN A 51 -13.23 -4.31 14.52
#